data_AF-A0A8J7BDZ4-F1
#
_entry.id   AF-A0A8J7BDZ4-F1
#
_cell.length_a   1.000
_cell.length_b   1.000
_cell.length_c   1.000
_cell.angle_alpha   90.00
_cell.angle_beta   90.00
_cell.angle_gamma   90.00
#
_symmetry.space_group_name_H-M   'P 1'
#
loop_
_entity.id
_entity.type
_entity.pdbx_description
1 polymer ?
#
loop_
_entity_poly.entity_id
_entity_poly.type
_entity_poly.pdbx_seq_one_letter_code
_entity_poly.pdbx_strand_id
1 'polypeptide(L)'
;MSYVRPNIDAMAGYVPGEQPRPGTSIIKLNSNENPYPPSPQVIEVLRHFEDELLRRYPDPFARNFCQAIADVLGVPADWIIVGNGSDDLLNLLVRACADDAARSIVYPTPTYVLYRTLAALQPATVVEVPYPDDFQFPLKDLVAAQGAITFIATPNSPSGHVVALSDLRDLAQQASGLVVVDEAYVDFAEGSALSLVQEFDNVMVLRTLSKGYGLAGLRLGFGIANPALLAELFKVKDSYNVDALAIALGTAAMRDQSYKNTCVDKIKSSRATLTKELRHLRFTVLDSHGNFVLATPPQPNAEQLYLALKEQGILVRYFKQPRLDDKLRISVGTEEQNHSLIAALTRLTHAL
;
A
#
# COMPACT_ATOMS: atom_id res chain seq x y z
N MET A 1 3.15 -19.78 -32.10
CA MET A 1 3.27 -18.31 -32.11
C MET A 1 2.38 -17.80 -31.01
N SER A 2 2.92 -17.01 -30.08
CA SER A 2 2.09 -16.34 -29.08
C SER A 2 1.44 -15.11 -29.69
N TYR A 3 0.21 -14.80 -29.24
CA TYR A 3 -0.51 -13.59 -29.63
C TYR A 3 -0.19 -12.40 -28.72
N VAL A 4 0.64 -12.59 -27.69
CA VAL A 4 1.03 -11.53 -26.74
C VAL A 4 2.52 -11.18 -26.86
N ARG A 5 2.91 -10.04 -26.31
CA ARG A 5 4.32 -9.57 -26.35
C ARG A 5 5.24 -10.55 -25.61
N PRO A 6 6.51 -10.72 -26.03
CA PRO A 6 7.43 -11.67 -25.40
C PRO A 6 7.63 -11.49 -23.90
N ASN A 7 7.63 -10.26 -23.39
CA ASN A 7 7.75 -10.00 -21.96
C ASN A 7 6.51 -10.46 -21.17
N ILE A 8 5.33 -10.42 -21.80
CA ILE A 8 4.07 -10.91 -21.19
C ILE A 8 4.06 -12.44 -21.15
N ASP A 9 4.54 -13.11 -22.20
CA ASP A 9 4.70 -14.57 -22.19
C ASP A 9 5.69 -15.04 -21.10
N ALA A 10 6.75 -14.27 -20.86
CA ALA A 10 7.84 -14.66 -19.97
C ALA A 10 7.58 -14.36 -18.49
N MET A 11 6.74 -13.37 -18.17
CA MET A 11 6.56 -12.92 -16.80
C MET A 11 5.68 -13.86 -15.96
N ALA A 12 6.00 -13.95 -14.66
CA ALA A 12 5.09 -14.56 -13.69
C ALA A 12 4.00 -13.56 -13.27
N GLY A 13 2.77 -14.05 -13.13
CA GLY A 13 1.67 -13.26 -12.58
C GLY A 13 1.87 -12.91 -11.10
N TYR A 14 1.18 -11.87 -10.64
CA TYR A 14 1.14 -11.53 -9.22
C TYR A 14 0.61 -12.70 -8.39
N VAL A 15 1.33 -13.08 -7.33
CA VAL A 15 0.90 -14.12 -6.40
C VAL A 15 0.33 -13.46 -5.13
N PRO A 16 -1.00 -13.36 -5.00
CA PRO A 16 -1.62 -12.73 -3.84
C PRO A 16 -1.36 -13.49 -2.54
N GLY A 17 -1.61 -12.81 -1.42
CA GLY A 17 -1.85 -13.49 -0.15
C GLY A 17 -3.03 -14.44 -0.26
N GLU A 18 -2.93 -15.59 0.40
CA GLU A 18 -4.05 -16.53 0.50
C GLU A 18 -5.33 -15.81 0.93
N GLN A 19 -6.43 -16.05 0.20
CA GLN A 19 -7.74 -15.50 0.51
C GLN A 19 -8.68 -16.65 0.88
N PRO A 20 -9.16 -16.71 2.13
CA PRO A 20 -10.19 -17.69 2.49
C PRO A 20 -11.49 -17.40 1.73
N ARG A 21 -12.36 -18.41 1.61
CA ARG A 21 -13.72 -18.18 1.10
C ARG A 21 -14.49 -17.30 2.10
N PRO A 22 -15.36 -16.38 1.62
CA PRO A 22 -16.25 -15.62 2.50
C PRO A 22 -17.00 -16.54 3.48
N GLY A 23 -17.04 -16.17 4.76
CA GLY A 23 -17.68 -16.95 5.82
C GLY A 23 -16.81 -18.05 6.45
N THR A 24 -15.57 -18.25 5.99
CA THR A 24 -14.62 -19.13 6.69
C THR A 24 -14.22 -18.50 8.02
N SER A 25 -14.45 -19.19 9.14
CA SER A 25 -14.04 -18.74 10.48
C SER A 25 -12.52 -18.80 10.62
N ILE A 26 -11.84 -17.72 10.27
CA ILE A 26 -10.39 -17.56 10.45
C ILE A 26 -10.05 -16.20 11.05
N ILE A 27 -8.90 -16.13 11.73
CA ILE A 27 -8.27 -14.87 12.09
C ILE A 27 -7.37 -14.45 10.93
N LYS A 28 -7.83 -13.46 10.15
CA LYS A 28 -7.15 -13.01 8.92
C LYS A 28 -6.25 -11.80 9.19
N LEU A 29 -4.95 -12.05 9.27
CA LEU A 29 -3.90 -11.06 9.57
C LEU A 29 -2.81 -11.03 8.50
N ASN A 30 -3.15 -11.33 7.23
CA ASN A 30 -2.17 -11.51 6.16
C ASN A 30 -2.15 -10.42 5.08
N SER A 31 -3.19 -9.59 4.93
CA SER A 31 -3.32 -8.61 3.83
C SER A 31 -3.40 -7.15 4.29
N ASN A 32 -3.09 -6.86 5.56
CA ASN A 32 -3.11 -5.53 6.15
C ASN A 32 -4.50 -4.87 6.00
N GLU A 33 -5.57 -5.63 6.10
CA GLU A 33 -6.93 -5.08 6.15
C GLU A 33 -7.17 -4.37 7.49
N ASN A 34 -8.09 -3.41 7.50
CA ASN A 34 -8.52 -2.78 8.74
C ASN A 34 -9.40 -3.77 9.52
N PRO A 35 -9.14 -4.01 10.82
CA PRO A 35 -9.98 -4.90 11.62
C PRO A 35 -11.34 -4.30 11.97
N TYR A 36 -11.55 -2.99 11.74
CA TYR A 36 -12.79 -2.28 12.03
C TYR A 36 -13.62 -2.05 10.76
N PRO A 37 -14.96 -2.01 10.87
CA PRO A 37 -15.82 -1.69 9.74
C PRO A 37 -15.58 -0.25 9.24
N PRO A 38 -15.93 0.06 7.99
CA PRO A 38 -15.88 1.43 7.48
C PRO A 38 -16.81 2.35 8.28
N SER A 39 -16.65 3.66 8.09
CA SER A 39 -17.47 4.67 8.79
C SER A 39 -18.97 4.38 8.65
N PRO A 40 -19.78 4.56 9.72
CA PRO A 40 -21.23 4.51 9.66
C PRO A 40 -21.82 5.46 8.59
N GLN A 41 -21.16 6.59 8.30
CA GLN A 41 -21.59 7.51 7.24
C GLN A 41 -21.48 6.86 5.85
N VAL A 42 -20.47 6.01 5.64
CA VAL A 42 -20.33 5.24 4.41
C VAL A 42 -21.48 4.24 4.27
N ILE A 43 -21.83 3.55 5.36
CA ILE A 43 -22.96 2.61 5.37
C ILE A 43 -24.27 3.34 5.10
N GLU A 44 -24.43 4.55 5.62
CA GLU A 44 -25.63 5.36 5.38
C GLU A 44 -25.76 5.77 3.91
N VAL A 45 -24.67 6.21 3.28
CA VAL A 45 -24.65 6.50 1.83
C VAL A 45 -24.93 5.25 1.01
N LEU A 46 -24.39 4.08 1.41
CA LEU A 46 -24.66 2.82 0.72
C LEU A 46 -26.16 2.45 0.78
N ARG A 47 -26.83 2.66 1.92
CA ARG A 47 -28.26 2.36 2.08
C ARG A 47 -29.17 3.28 1.28
N HIS A 48 -28.74 4.51 1.03
CA HIS A 48 -29.50 5.53 0.31
C HIS A 48 -28.93 5.78 -1.10
N PHE A 49 -28.16 4.84 -1.63
CA PHE A 49 -27.57 5.00 -2.96
C PHE A 49 -28.66 5.01 -4.04
N GLU A 50 -28.65 6.04 -4.88
CA GLU A 50 -29.61 6.22 -5.96
C GLU A 50 -29.37 5.17 -7.07
N ASP A 51 -30.36 4.32 -7.32
CA ASP A 51 -30.31 3.25 -8.33
C ASP A 51 -30.12 3.80 -9.76
N GLU A 52 -30.64 5.01 -10.03
CA GLU A 52 -30.41 5.74 -11.28
C GLU A 52 -28.92 5.88 -11.63
N LEU A 53 -28.05 6.04 -10.62
CA LEU A 53 -26.62 6.20 -10.83
C LEU A 53 -25.95 4.92 -11.34
N LEU A 54 -26.59 3.75 -11.17
CA LEU A 54 -26.09 2.49 -11.71
C LEU A 54 -26.31 2.36 -13.22
N ARG A 55 -27.34 3.00 -13.78
CA ARG A 55 -27.63 2.96 -15.22
C ARG A 55 -26.92 4.05 -16.03
N ARG A 56 -26.20 4.95 -15.36
CA ARG A 56 -25.48 6.09 -15.97
C ARG A 56 -23.98 5.91 -15.80
N TYR A 57 -23.21 6.42 -16.76
CA TYR A 57 -21.77 6.54 -16.56
C TYR A 57 -21.48 7.49 -15.40
N PRO A 58 -20.48 7.16 -14.55
CA PRO A 58 -20.10 8.00 -13.43
C PRO A 58 -19.41 9.29 -13.92
N ASP A 59 -19.15 10.22 -13.00
CA ASP A 59 -18.25 11.34 -13.29
C ASP A 59 -16.84 10.80 -13.61
N PRO A 60 -16.33 10.99 -14.84
CA PRO A 60 -15.04 10.41 -15.26
C PRO A 60 -13.84 10.97 -14.49
N PHE A 61 -14.02 12.07 -13.75
CA PHE A 61 -13.01 12.72 -12.93
C PHE A 61 -13.29 12.61 -11.43
N ALA A 62 -14.38 11.96 -11.02
CA ALA A 62 -14.77 11.79 -9.62
C ALA A 62 -14.73 13.11 -8.79
N ARG A 63 -15.23 14.22 -9.37
CA ARG A 63 -15.02 15.57 -8.82
C ARG A 63 -15.46 15.76 -7.38
N ASN A 64 -16.56 15.14 -6.96
CA ASN A 64 -17.02 15.20 -5.57
C ASN A 64 -16.03 14.57 -4.60
N PHE A 65 -15.38 13.48 -5.00
CA PHE A 65 -14.34 12.82 -4.21
C PHE A 65 -13.05 13.64 -4.21
N CYS A 66 -12.64 14.21 -5.36
CA CYS A 66 -11.52 15.14 -5.43
C CYS A 66 -11.72 16.35 -4.51
N GLN A 67 -12.94 16.92 -4.47
CA GLN A 67 -13.25 18.03 -3.56
C GLN A 67 -13.13 17.62 -2.09
N ALA A 68 -13.64 16.44 -1.72
CA ALA A 68 -13.49 15.95 -0.35
C ALA A 68 -12.02 15.71 0.04
N ILE A 69 -11.18 15.26 -0.90
CA ILE A 69 -9.74 15.14 -0.68
C ILE A 69 -9.10 16.52 -0.51
N ALA A 70 -9.43 17.47 -1.38
CA ALA A 70 -8.94 18.84 -1.35
C ALA A 70 -9.25 19.52 0.00
N ASP A 71 -10.51 19.40 0.46
CA ASP A 71 -10.98 19.98 1.73
C ASP A 71 -10.20 19.41 2.93
N VAL A 72 -9.90 18.11 2.92
CA VAL A 72 -9.26 17.43 4.05
C VAL A 72 -7.74 17.59 4.05
N LEU A 73 -7.10 17.56 2.88
CA LEU A 73 -5.64 17.59 2.75
C LEU A 73 -5.08 18.99 2.48
N GLY A 74 -5.93 19.98 2.21
CA GLY A 74 -5.51 21.35 1.92
C GLY A 74 -4.74 21.47 0.59
N VAL A 75 -5.10 20.64 -0.40
CA VAL A 75 -4.50 20.66 -1.75
C VAL A 75 -5.54 21.11 -2.79
N PRO A 76 -5.14 21.71 -3.92
CA PRO A 76 -6.09 22.07 -4.96
C PRO A 76 -6.78 20.84 -5.57
N ALA A 77 -8.06 20.93 -5.88
CA ALA A 77 -8.84 19.80 -6.38
C ALA A 77 -8.39 19.31 -7.78
N ASP A 78 -7.81 20.21 -8.58
CA ASP A 78 -7.22 19.94 -9.90
C ASP A 78 -5.82 19.30 -9.83
N TRP A 79 -5.26 19.14 -8.64
CA TRP A 79 -4.01 18.42 -8.39
C TRP A 79 -4.26 16.94 -8.03
N ILE A 80 -5.47 16.44 -8.26
CA ILE A 80 -5.90 15.11 -7.81
C ILE A 80 -6.31 14.25 -9.01
N ILE A 81 -5.81 13.02 -9.05
CA ILE A 81 -6.26 11.96 -9.95
C ILE A 81 -6.77 10.78 -9.13
N VAL A 82 -7.88 10.16 -9.56
CA VAL A 82 -8.54 9.07 -8.84
C VAL A 82 -8.36 7.76 -9.60
N GLY A 83 -8.10 6.68 -8.87
CA GLY A 83 -7.88 5.33 -9.41
C GLY A 83 -8.71 4.26 -8.71
N ASN A 84 -8.90 3.13 -9.40
CA ASN A 84 -9.53 1.91 -8.84
C ASN A 84 -8.57 1.19 -7.86
N GLY A 85 -8.22 1.90 -6.79
CA GLY A 85 -7.09 1.62 -5.90
C GLY A 85 -5.84 2.35 -6.36
N SER A 86 -4.86 2.48 -5.47
CA SER A 86 -3.54 3.03 -5.84
C SER A 86 -2.81 2.16 -6.87
N ASP A 87 -3.13 0.86 -6.93
CA ASP A 87 -2.60 -0.08 -7.93
C ASP A 87 -2.93 0.32 -9.38
N ASP A 88 -4.13 0.88 -9.61
CA ASP A 88 -4.53 1.42 -10.92
C ASP A 88 -3.61 2.58 -11.33
N LEU A 89 -3.31 3.48 -10.38
CA LEU A 89 -2.41 4.61 -10.61
C LEU A 89 -0.96 4.17 -10.78
N LEU A 90 -0.47 3.20 -10.00
CA LEU A 90 0.85 2.59 -10.19
C LEU A 90 0.99 2.01 -11.61
N ASN A 91 -0.04 1.29 -12.08
CA ASN A 91 -0.06 0.74 -13.43
C ASN A 91 -0.08 1.84 -14.50
N LEU A 92 -0.90 2.87 -14.31
CA LEU A 92 -0.98 4.04 -15.20
C LEU A 92 0.39 4.73 -15.30
N LEU A 93 1.06 4.95 -14.17
CA LEU A 93 2.39 5.56 -14.08
C LEU A 93 3.45 4.75 -14.81
N VAL A 94 3.48 3.43 -14.61
CA VAL A 94 4.40 2.55 -15.35
C VAL A 94 4.13 2.63 -16.86
N ARG A 95 2.88 2.67 -17.30
CA ARG A 95 2.52 2.83 -18.72
C ARG A 95 2.88 4.19 -19.30
N ALA A 96 2.82 5.25 -18.51
CA ALA A 96 3.10 6.61 -18.96
C ALA A 96 4.60 6.94 -18.97
N CYS A 97 5.36 6.38 -18.02
CA CYS A 97 6.70 6.85 -17.71
C CYS A 97 7.81 5.86 -18.06
N ALA A 98 7.53 4.56 -18.21
CA ALA A 98 8.56 3.55 -18.42
C ALA A 98 8.48 2.90 -19.80
N ASP A 99 9.64 2.74 -20.42
CA ASP A 99 9.84 2.12 -21.72
C ASP A 99 11.30 1.66 -21.85
N ASP A 100 11.53 0.65 -22.68
CA ASP A 100 12.84 0.08 -23.07
C ASP A 100 14.01 0.21 -22.06
N ALA A 101 15.24 0.31 -22.55
CA ALA A 101 16.42 0.48 -21.69
C ALA A 101 16.64 1.94 -21.27
N ALA A 102 16.10 2.91 -22.01
CA ALA A 102 16.33 4.34 -21.75
C ALA A 102 15.39 4.91 -20.67
N ARG A 103 14.27 4.22 -20.35
CA ARG A 103 13.31 4.68 -19.35
C ARG A 103 13.03 3.60 -18.29
N SER A 104 14.05 3.36 -17.46
CA SER A 104 14.02 2.34 -16.41
C SER A 104 13.06 2.67 -15.25
N ILE A 105 12.65 1.61 -14.55
CA ILE A 105 11.88 1.64 -13.31
C ILE A 105 12.80 1.30 -12.14
N VAL A 106 12.82 2.15 -11.12
CA VAL A 106 13.71 2.01 -9.97
C VAL A 106 12.88 1.92 -8.69
N TYR A 107 13.25 1.02 -7.78
CA TYR A 107 12.68 1.00 -6.43
C TYR A 107 13.58 0.24 -5.46
N PRO A 108 13.53 0.56 -4.16
CA PRO A 108 14.34 -0.13 -3.19
C PRO A 108 13.70 -1.46 -2.75
N THR A 109 14.50 -2.46 -2.34
CA THR A 109 13.99 -3.78 -1.92
C THR A 109 14.49 -4.21 -0.52
N PRO A 110 13.69 -4.94 0.27
CA PRO A 110 12.33 -5.39 0.00
C PRO A 110 11.28 -4.27 0.14
N THR A 111 10.29 -4.28 -0.75
CA THR A 111 9.17 -3.33 -0.76
C THR A 111 7.89 -3.98 -1.29
N TYR A 112 6.91 -3.18 -1.72
CA TYR A 112 5.67 -3.65 -2.27
C TYR A 112 5.89 -4.48 -3.54
N VAL A 113 5.63 -5.78 -3.40
CA VAL A 113 5.81 -6.80 -4.45
C VAL A 113 5.12 -6.49 -5.79
N LEU A 114 4.10 -5.63 -5.79
CA LEU A 114 3.40 -5.27 -7.02
C LEU A 114 4.27 -4.45 -7.97
N TYR A 115 5.24 -3.67 -7.48
CA TYR A 115 6.13 -2.88 -8.35
C TYR A 115 6.86 -3.78 -9.36
N ARG A 116 7.37 -4.93 -8.92
CA ARG A 116 8.02 -5.91 -9.80
C ARG A 116 7.06 -6.45 -10.86
N THR A 117 5.83 -6.79 -10.48
CA THR A 117 4.82 -7.28 -11.44
C THR A 117 4.46 -6.22 -12.46
N LEU A 118 4.20 -4.98 -12.03
CA LEU A 118 3.86 -3.89 -12.93
C LEU A 118 5.02 -3.54 -13.86
N ALA A 119 6.24 -3.53 -13.34
CA ALA A 119 7.43 -3.28 -14.14
C ALA A 119 7.61 -4.33 -15.26
N ALA A 120 7.34 -5.61 -14.97
CA ALA A 120 7.39 -6.68 -15.95
C ALA A 120 6.32 -6.57 -17.07
N LEU A 121 5.25 -5.80 -16.86
CA LEU A 121 4.27 -5.51 -17.92
C LEU A 121 4.85 -4.64 -19.04
N GLN A 122 5.92 -3.90 -18.77
CA GLN A 122 6.61 -3.08 -19.77
C GLN A 122 7.90 -3.74 -20.22
N PRO A 123 8.38 -3.44 -21.45
CA PRO A 123 9.72 -3.80 -21.89
C PRO A 123 10.81 -2.96 -21.20
N ALA A 124 10.53 -2.41 -20.01
CA ALA A 124 11.40 -1.49 -19.30
C ALA A 124 12.47 -2.24 -18.50
N THR A 125 13.66 -1.65 -18.41
CA THR A 125 14.67 -2.13 -17.46
C THR A 125 14.24 -1.85 -16.02
N VAL A 126 14.38 -2.85 -15.14
CA VAL A 126 14.05 -2.75 -13.72
C VAL A 126 15.32 -2.76 -12.89
N VAL A 127 15.51 -1.73 -12.07
CA VAL A 127 16.64 -1.61 -11.15
C VAL A 127 16.14 -1.70 -9.72
N GLU A 128 16.42 -2.84 -9.08
CA GLU A 128 16.12 -3.06 -7.67
C GLU A 128 17.32 -2.64 -6.81
N VAL A 129 17.12 -1.67 -5.91
CA VAL A 129 18.17 -1.15 -5.02
C VAL A 129 17.99 -1.72 -3.62
N PRO A 130 18.80 -2.67 -3.15
CA PRO A 130 18.58 -3.25 -1.82
C PRO A 130 18.73 -2.21 -0.72
N TYR A 131 17.78 -2.15 0.21
CA TYR A 131 18.01 -1.49 1.50
C TYR A 131 19.21 -2.17 2.19
N PRO A 132 20.07 -1.44 2.91
CA PRO A 132 20.97 -2.04 3.89
C PRO A 132 20.19 -2.73 5.02
N ASP A 133 20.87 -3.54 5.84
CA ASP A 133 20.22 -4.34 6.90
C ASP A 133 19.61 -3.49 8.03
N ASP A 134 20.08 -2.26 8.18
CA ASP A 134 19.55 -1.25 9.11
C ASP A 134 18.41 -0.41 8.50
N PHE A 135 17.99 -0.72 7.26
CA PHE A 135 16.94 0.00 6.51
C PHE A 135 17.20 1.49 6.30
N GLN A 136 18.46 1.95 6.38
CA GLN A 136 18.81 3.30 5.94
C GLN A 136 18.41 3.53 4.49
N PHE A 137 17.93 4.73 4.17
CA PHE A 137 17.46 5.06 2.84
C PHE A 137 18.62 5.07 1.82
N PRO A 138 18.60 4.23 0.77
CA PRO A 138 19.72 4.09 -0.16
C PRO A 138 19.73 5.18 -1.24
N LEU A 139 19.73 6.45 -0.82
CA LEU A 139 19.58 7.63 -1.69
C LEU A 139 20.60 7.63 -2.84
N LYS A 140 21.89 7.41 -2.53
CA LYS A 140 22.97 7.47 -3.53
C LYS A 140 22.77 6.46 -4.66
N ASP A 141 22.39 5.24 -4.31
CA ASP A 141 22.20 4.16 -5.28
C ASP A 141 20.91 4.36 -6.09
N LEU A 142 19.85 4.89 -5.47
CA LEU A 142 18.62 5.28 -6.16
C LEU A 142 18.85 6.39 -7.20
N VAL A 143 19.64 7.41 -6.86
CA VAL A 143 20.02 8.49 -7.78
C VAL A 143 20.91 7.97 -8.90
N ALA A 144 21.91 7.14 -8.57
CA ALA A 144 22.83 6.56 -9.55
C ALA A 144 22.15 5.65 -10.57
N ALA A 145 20.98 5.08 -10.24
CA ALA A 145 20.19 4.25 -11.15
C ALA A 145 19.51 5.03 -12.29
N GLN A 146 19.45 6.37 -12.21
CA GLN A 146 18.90 7.26 -13.25
C GLN A 146 17.51 6.84 -13.76
N GLY A 147 16.62 6.43 -12.86
CA GLY A 147 15.27 6.00 -13.19
C GLY A 147 14.45 7.05 -13.91
N ALA A 148 13.72 6.64 -14.95
CA ALA A 148 12.65 7.49 -15.51
C ALA A 148 11.46 7.59 -14.54
N ILE A 149 11.28 6.57 -13.72
CA ILE A 149 10.34 6.55 -12.60
C ILE A 149 10.94 5.78 -11.42
N THR A 150 10.85 6.37 -10.24
CA THR A 150 11.36 5.82 -8.98
C THR A 150 10.23 5.69 -7.97
N PHE A 151 9.90 4.47 -7.53
CA PHE A 151 8.86 4.22 -6.54
C PHE A 151 9.45 4.10 -5.13
N ILE A 152 8.87 4.81 -4.17
CA ILE A 152 9.26 4.79 -2.76
C ILE A 152 8.02 4.57 -1.90
N ALA A 153 7.88 3.38 -1.31
CA ALA A 153 6.83 3.11 -0.32
C ALA A 153 7.24 3.65 1.06
N THR A 154 6.43 4.53 1.64
CA THR A 154 6.67 5.08 2.97
C THR A 154 5.34 5.43 3.66
N PRO A 155 4.96 4.76 4.78
CA PRO A 155 5.65 3.61 5.39
C PRO A 155 5.81 2.41 4.44
N ASN A 156 6.98 1.79 4.43
CA ASN A 156 7.31 0.68 3.54
C ASN A 156 6.59 -0.61 3.98
N SER A 157 5.98 -1.36 3.05
CA SER A 157 5.59 -2.75 3.28
C SER A 157 6.61 -3.67 2.60
N PRO A 158 7.20 -4.66 3.31
CA PRO A 158 6.68 -5.24 4.55
C PRO A 158 7.35 -4.76 5.85
N SER A 159 8.37 -3.91 5.80
CA SER A 159 9.20 -3.58 6.99
C SER A 159 8.55 -2.63 8.00
N GLY A 160 7.69 -1.71 7.56
CA GLY A 160 7.03 -0.70 8.37
C GLY A 160 7.83 0.59 8.54
N HIS A 161 9.06 0.69 8.05
CA HIS A 161 9.90 1.88 8.20
C HIS A 161 9.37 3.06 7.39
N VAL A 162 9.70 4.28 7.83
CA VAL A 162 9.38 5.54 7.16
C VAL A 162 10.66 6.14 6.59
N VAL A 163 10.61 6.60 5.35
CA VAL A 163 11.66 7.42 4.75
C VAL A 163 11.46 8.87 5.20
N ALA A 164 12.53 9.52 5.66
CA ALA A 164 12.45 10.90 6.14
C ALA A 164 12.08 11.86 5.00
N LEU A 165 11.31 12.91 5.32
CA LEU A 165 10.90 13.91 4.34
C LEU A 165 12.10 14.62 3.70
N SER A 166 13.20 14.83 4.45
CA SER A 166 14.45 15.37 3.92
C SER A 166 15.07 14.47 2.85
N ASP A 167 15.08 13.16 3.08
CA ASP A 167 15.67 12.21 2.14
C ASP A 167 14.83 12.10 0.86
N LEU A 168 13.50 12.16 0.99
CA LEU A 168 12.59 12.23 -0.16
C LEU A 168 12.78 13.53 -0.96
N ARG A 169 13.01 14.66 -0.27
CA ARG A 169 13.34 15.94 -0.90
C ARG A 169 14.66 15.85 -1.66
N ASP A 170 15.70 15.29 -1.05
CA ASP A 170 17.01 15.11 -1.68
C ASP A 170 16.92 14.18 -2.89
N LEU A 171 16.10 13.12 -2.83
CA LEU A 171 15.81 12.27 -3.98
C LEU A 171 15.08 13.04 -5.08
N ALA A 172 14.01 13.79 -4.75
CA ALA A 172 13.24 14.56 -5.73
C ALA A 172 14.12 15.58 -6.49
N GLN A 173 15.05 16.23 -5.77
CA GLN A 173 15.97 17.20 -6.35
C GLN A 173 17.02 16.56 -7.27
N GLN A 174 17.45 15.33 -7.00
CA GLN A 174 18.54 14.66 -7.72
C GLN A 174 18.07 13.63 -8.75
N ALA A 175 16.81 13.20 -8.68
CA ALA A 175 16.26 12.19 -9.59
C ALA A 175 16.16 12.74 -11.02
N SER A 176 16.55 11.90 -11.99
CA SER A 176 16.42 12.21 -13.42
C SER A 176 14.98 12.17 -13.93
N GLY A 177 14.08 11.52 -13.18
CA GLY A 177 12.71 11.23 -13.59
C GLY A 177 11.68 11.49 -12.49
N LEU A 178 10.53 10.83 -12.63
CA LEU A 178 9.41 10.97 -11.71
C LEU A 178 9.69 10.21 -10.40
N VAL A 179 9.51 10.87 -9.26
CA VAL A 179 9.52 10.25 -7.94
C VAL A 179 8.10 10.02 -7.47
N VAL A 180 7.73 8.77 -7.27
CA VAL A 180 6.40 8.36 -6.81
C VAL A 180 6.51 7.89 -5.37
N VAL A 181 5.88 8.64 -4.46
CA VAL A 181 5.83 8.32 -3.05
C VAL A 181 4.52 7.58 -2.76
N ASP A 182 4.61 6.28 -2.52
CA ASP A 182 3.47 5.43 -2.18
C ASP A 182 3.20 5.49 -0.67
N GLU A 183 2.14 6.22 -0.33
CA GLU A 183 1.68 6.51 1.01
C GLU A 183 0.49 5.62 1.42
N ALA A 184 0.41 4.37 0.94
CA ALA A 184 -0.69 3.46 1.26
C ALA A 184 -0.93 3.25 2.78
N TYR A 185 0.08 3.51 3.62
CA TYR A 185 0.03 3.35 5.07
C TYR A 185 0.20 4.67 5.85
N VAL A 186 0.16 5.83 5.18
CA VAL A 186 0.45 7.14 5.81
C VAL A 186 -0.50 7.49 6.96
N ASP A 187 -1.74 7.00 6.93
CA ASP A 187 -2.70 7.22 8.02
C ASP A 187 -2.19 6.70 9.38
N PHE A 188 -1.25 5.75 9.40
CA PHE A 188 -0.67 5.18 10.62
C PHE A 188 0.67 5.82 11.02
N ALA A 189 1.18 6.75 10.22
CA ALA A 189 2.43 7.48 10.40
C ALA A 189 2.18 8.91 10.93
N GLU A 190 3.25 9.62 11.27
CA GLU A 190 3.17 10.99 11.82
C GLU A 190 3.38 12.08 10.77
N GLY A 191 3.88 11.74 9.58
CA GLY A 191 4.22 12.69 8.53
C GLY A 191 3.90 12.16 7.14
N SER A 192 3.95 13.08 6.18
CA SER A 192 3.65 12.83 4.78
C SER A 192 4.58 13.62 3.86
N ALA A 193 4.80 13.10 2.65
CA ALA A 193 5.46 13.75 1.52
C ALA A 193 4.56 14.72 0.73
N LEU A 194 3.33 15.00 1.19
CA LEU A 194 2.41 15.93 0.53
C LEU A 194 3.03 17.30 0.21
N SER A 195 3.87 17.86 1.08
CA SER A 195 4.52 19.15 0.80
C SER A 195 5.43 19.10 -0.44
N LEU A 196 6.03 17.94 -0.74
CA LEU A 196 6.96 17.81 -1.85
C LEU A 196 6.28 17.98 -3.22
N VAL A 197 4.98 17.70 -3.33
CA VAL A 197 4.26 17.89 -4.61
C VAL A 197 4.18 19.37 -5.00
N GLN A 198 4.23 20.28 -4.01
CA GLN A 198 4.26 21.74 -4.23
C GLN A 198 5.67 22.26 -4.43
N GLU A 199 6.68 21.57 -3.90
CA GLU A 199 8.09 21.94 -4.03
C GLU A 199 8.70 21.45 -5.36
N PHE A 200 8.19 20.35 -5.91
CA PHE A 200 8.76 19.67 -7.08
C PHE A 200 7.71 19.17 -8.07
N ASP A 201 7.91 19.50 -9.34
CA ASP A 201 7.01 19.09 -10.43
C ASP A 201 7.15 17.61 -10.82
N ASN A 202 8.23 16.95 -10.39
CA ASN A 202 8.52 15.53 -10.61
C ASN A 202 8.15 14.65 -9.41
N VAL A 203 7.29 15.11 -8.49
CA VAL A 203 6.81 14.30 -7.36
C VAL A 203 5.32 14.00 -7.49
N MET A 204 4.95 12.74 -7.27
CA MET A 204 3.57 12.31 -7.11
C MET A 204 3.42 11.50 -5.83
N VAL A 205 2.42 11.83 -5.02
CA VAL A 205 2.05 11.06 -3.82
C VAL A 205 0.84 10.19 -4.13
N LEU A 206 0.88 8.90 -3.79
CA LEU A 206 -0.24 7.97 -3.94
C LEU A 206 -0.84 7.59 -2.60
N ARG A 207 -2.17 7.51 -2.51
CA ARG A 207 -2.90 7.09 -1.31
C ARG A 207 -4.06 6.15 -1.64
N THR A 208 -4.56 5.46 -0.62
CA THR A 208 -5.68 4.52 -0.75
C THR A 208 -6.61 4.58 0.45
N LEU A 209 -7.91 4.33 0.20
CA LEU A 209 -8.89 4.12 1.27
C LEU A 209 -8.90 2.66 1.77
N SER A 210 -8.05 1.79 1.19
CA SER A 210 -8.05 0.36 1.53
C SER A 210 -7.60 0.06 2.96
N LYS A 211 -6.77 0.93 3.54
CA LYS A 211 -6.08 0.69 4.81
C LYS A 211 -6.70 1.52 5.93
N GLY A 212 -6.31 2.79 6.08
CA GLY A 212 -6.80 3.66 7.16
C GLY A 212 -8.33 3.76 7.23
N TYR A 213 -9.00 3.83 6.08
CA TYR A 213 -10.45 3.99 5.98
C TYR A 213 -11.25 2.68 6.00
N GLY A 214 -10.59 1.51 5.99
CA GLY A 214 -11.27 0.20 6.05
C GLY A 214 -12.08 -0.17 4.80
N LEU A 215 -11.71 0.34 3.63
CA LEU A 215 -12.44 0.16 2.37
C LEU A 215 -11.67 -0.66 1.33
N ALA A 216 -10.94 -1.70 1.75
CA ALA A 216 -10.16 -2.55 0.84
C ALA A 216 -11.01 -3.19 -0.26
N GLY A 217 -12.26 -3.55 0.05
CA GLY A 217 -13.21 -4.10 -0.92
C GLY A 217 -13.77 -3.08 -1.91
N LEU A 218 -13.66 -1.77 -1.62
CA LEU A 218 -14.16 -0.70 -2.50
C LEU A 218 -13.19 -0.40 -3.65
N ARG A 219 -11.90 -0.73 -3.47
CA ARG A 219 -10.84 -0.46 -4.45
C ARG A 219 -10.82 1.02 -4.87
N LEU A 220 -10.67 1.93 -3.91
CA LEU A 220 -10.54 3.36 -4.19
C LEU A 220 -9.20 3.91 -3.70
N GLY A 221 -8.54 4.67 -4.57
CA GLY A 221 -7.30 5.37 -4.29
C GLY A 221 -7.18 6.65 -5.10
N PHE A 222 -6.18 7.46 -4.78
CA PHE A 222 -5.94 8.73 -5.44
C PHE A 222 -4.46 9.06 -5.45
N GLY A 223 -4.07 9.92 -6.38
CA GLY A 223 -2.75 10.48 -6.50
C GLY A 223 -2.82 12.00 -6.47
N ILE A 224 -1.77 12.62 -5.93
CA ILE A 224 -1.63 14.08 -5.86
C ILE A 224 -0.32 14.46 -6.54
N ALA A 225 -0.39 15.34 -7.52
CA ALA A 225 0.78 15.82 -8.26
C ALA A 225 0.49 17.16 -8.95
N ASN A 226 1.54 17.77 -9.51
CA ASN A 226 1.41 18.96 -10.33
C ASN A 226 0.44 18.72 -11.53
N PRO A 227 -0.47 19.65 -11.85
CA PRO A 227 -1.44 19.52 -12.95
C PRO A 227 -0.81 19.23 -14.31
N ALA A 228 0.42 19.69 -14.57
CA ALA A 228 1.13 19.40 -15.81
C ALA A 228 1.42 17.89 -15.95
N LEU A 229 1.80 17.21 -14.87
CA LEU A 229 1.94 15.76 -14.87
C LEU A 229 0.57 15.09 -15.02
N LEU A 230 -0.46 15.56 -14.31
CA LEU A 230 -1.79 14.97 -14.38
C LEU A 230 -2.40 15.07 -15.78
N ALA A 231 -2.16 16.16 -16.52
CA ALA A 231 -2.58 16.29 -17.91
C ALA A 231 -2.02 15.16 -18.80
N GLU A 232 -0.79 14.72 -18.53
CA GLU A 232 -0.19 13.57 -19.21
C GLU A 232 -0.85 12.25 -18.78
N LEU A 233 -1.09 12.07 -17.48
CA LEU A 233 -1.72 10.86 -16.94
C LEU A 233 -3.18 10.70 -17.38
N PHE A 234 -3.93 11.79 -17.54
CA PHE A 234 -5.31 11.75 -18.05
C PHE A 234 -5.42 11.25 -19.49
N LYS A 235 -4.34 11.31 -20.30
CA LYS A 235 -4.31 10.71 -21.64
C LYS A 235 -4.19 9.17 -21.60
N VAL A 236 -3.69 8.62 -20.50
CA VAL A 236 -3.48 7.17 -20.31
C VAL A 236 -4.59 6.55 -19.47
N LYS A 237 -5.19 7.33 -18.57
CA LYS A 237 -6.32 6.92 -17.72
C LYS A 237 -7.46 6.38 -18.57
N ASP A 238 -8.05 5.26 -18.13
CA ASP A 238 -9.29 4.79 -18.74
C ASP A 238 -10.41 5.82 -18.55
N SER A 239 -11.35 5.88 -19.49
CA SER A 239 -12.37 6.94 -19.56
C SER A 239 -13.23 6.98 -18.29
N TYR A 240 -13.62 5.81 -17.78
CA TYR A 240 -14.44 5.65 -16.57
C TYR A 240 -13.83 4.55 -15.67
N ASN A 241 -12.69 4.85 -15.05
CA ASN A 241 -11.93 3.87 -14.26
C ASN A 241 -12.51 3.60 -12.87
N VAL A 242 -13.39 4.45 -12.34
CA VAL A 242 -14.00 4.32 -11.02
C VAL A 242 -15.52 4.43 -11.13
N ASP A 243 -16.24 3.51 -10.49
CA ASP A 243 -17.70 3.46 -10.52
C ASP A 243 -18.37 4.49 -9.60
N ALA A 244 -19.65 4.77 -9.85
CA ALA A 244 -20.42 5.77 -9.11
C ALA A 244 -20.57 5.45 -7.62
N LEU A 245 -20.62 4.16 -7.26
CA LEU A 245 -20.75 3.72 -5.88
C LEU A 245 -19.46 3.98 -5.12
N ALA A 246 -18.30 3.63 -5.69
CA ALA A 246 -16.99 3.94 -5.13
C ALA A 246 -16.79 5.44 -4.91
N ILE A 247 -17.17 6.29 -5.87
CA ILE A 247 -17.10 7.75 -5.71
C ILE A 247 -17.94 8.22 -4.53
N ALA A 248 -19.20 7.78 -4.41
CA ALA A 248 -20.10 8.19 -3.35
C ALA A 248 -19.62 7.73 -1.96
N LEU A 249 -19.28 6.45 -1.82
CA LEU A 249 -18.82 5.86 -0.56
C LEU A 249 -17.45 6.43 -0.14
N GLY A 250 -16.54 6.60 -1.09
CA GLY A 250 -15.24 7.22 -0.86
C GLY A 250 -15.34 8.67 -0.40
N THR A 251 -16.26 9.44 -0.97
CA THR A 251 -16.51 10.83 -0.57
C THR A 251 -16.96 10.92 0.89
N ALA A 252 -17.89 10.05 1.32
CA ALA A 252 -18.33 9.99 2.71
C ALA A 252 -17.19 9.58 3.65
N ALA A 253 -16.41 8.56 3.27
CA ALA A 253 -15.28 8.09 4.04
C ALA A 253 -14.21 9.17 4.22
N MET A 254 -13.87 9.88 3.15
CA MET A 254 -12.87 10.96 3.18
C MET A 254 -13.31 12.10 4.10
N ARG A 255 -14.60 12.41 4.19
CA ARG A 255 -15.09 13.48 5.07
C ARG A 255 -15.11 13.07 6.55
N ASP A 256 -15.34 11.80 6.86
CA ASP A 256 -15.41 11.31 8.24
C ASP A 256 -14.02 11.03 8.87
N GLN A 257 -13.23 12.10 8.99
CA GLN A 257 -11.88 12.02 9.58
C GLN A 257 -11.92 11.61 11.05
N SER A 258 -12.96 11.98 11.80
CA SER A 258 -13.08 11.64 13.21
C SER A 258 -13.18 10.12 13.43
N TYR A 259 -14.05 9.45 12.67
CA TYR A 259 -14.16 8.00 12.73
C TYR A 259 -12.86 7.32 12.27
N LYS A 260 -12.31 7.73 11.13
CA LYS A 260 -11.05 7.18 10.60
C LYS A 260 -9.92 7.28 11.62
N ASN A 261 -9.71 8.46 12.21
CA ASN A 261 -8.65 8.69 13.17
C ASN A 261 -8.85 7.86 14.45
N THR A 262 -10.09 7.72 14.94
CA THR A 262 -10.40 6.85 16.08
C THR A 262 -10.02 5.39 15.82
N CYS A 263 -10.32 4.86 14.63
CA CYS A 263 -9.92 3.51 14.25
C CYS A 263 -8.40 3.36 14.10
N VAL A 264 -7.74 4.35 13.50
CA VAL A 264 -6.28 4.41 13.37
C VAL A 264 -5.60 4.39 14.75
N ASP A 265 -6.08 5.18 15.71
CA ASP A 265 -5.50 5.23 17.05
C ASP A 265 -5.61 3.91 17.79
N LYS A 266 -6.75 3.21 17.65
CA LYS A 266 -6.90 1.84 18.16
C LYS A 266 -5.88 0.89 17.52
N ILE A 267 -5.68 0.97 16.21
CA ILE A 267 -4.68 0.14 15.50
C ILE A 267 -3.27 0.47 15.99
N LYS A 268 -2.91 1.74 16.18
CA LYS A 268 -1.60 2.15 16.70
C LYS A 268 -1.36 1.61 18.11
N SER A 269 -2.37 1.69 18.99
CA SER A 269 -2.31 1.11 20.34
C SER A 269 -2.14 -0.41 20.31
N SER A 270 -2.95 -1.11 19.51
CA SER A 270 -2.85 -2.55 19.32
C SER A 270 -1.50 -2.97 18.72
N ARG A 271 -0.94 -2.19 17.79
CA ARG A 271 0.40 -2.41 17.22
C ARG A 271 1.47 -2.33 18.30
N ALA A 272 1.44 -1.31 19.15
CA ALA A 272 2.40 -1.16 20.24
C ALA A 272 2.34 -2.34 21.22
N THR A 273 1.13 -2.78 21.58
CA THR A 273 0.92 -3.95 22.44
C THR A 273 1.41 -5.23 21.77
N LEU A 274 1.01 -5.49 20.52
CA LEU A 274 1.44 -6.67 19.76
C LEU A 274 2.97 -6.74 19.63
N THR A 275 3.63 -5.61 19.32
CA THR A 275 5.10 -5.54 19.27
C THR A 275 5.73 -5.92 20.60
N LYS A 276 5.21 -5.42 21.72
CA LYS A 276 5.72 -5.74 23.06
C LYS A 276 5.57 -7.24 23.38
N GLU A 277 4.41 -7.82 23.11
CA GLU A 277 4.14 -9.24 23.36
C GLU A 277 5.01 -10.14 22.47
N LEU A 278 5.17 -9.83 21.18
CA LEU A 278 6.08 -10.56 20.29
C LEU A 278 7.54 -10.51 20.78
N ARG A 279 8.01 -9.34 21.23
CA ARG A 279 9.34 -9.19 21.82
C ARG A 279 9.49 -10.00 23.12
N HIS A 280 8.43 -10.12 23.92
CA HIS A 280 8.43 -10.98 25.11
C HIS A 280 8.58 -12.47 24.75
N LEU A 281 7.99 -12.89 23.62
CA LEU A 281 8.21 -14.21 23.00
C LEU A 281 9.54 -14.33 22.25
N ARG A 282 10.47 -13.37 22.44
CA ARG A 282 11.81 -13.32 21.84
C ARG A 282 11.83 -13.18 20.32
N PHE A 283 10.75 -12.71 19.69
CA PHE A 283 10.80 -12.30 18.29
C PHE A 283 11.62 -11.02 18.16
N THR A 284 12.41 -10.93 17.09
CA THR A 284 12.97 -9.65 16.64
C THR A 284 11.91 -8.94 15.81
N VAL A 285 11.45 -7.78 16.27
CA VAL A 285 10.36 -7.01 15.63
C VAL A 285 10.86 -5.62 15.28
N LEU A 286 10.77 -5.26 13.99
CA LEU A 286 11.08 -3.92 13.52
C LEU A 286 10.02 -2.92 14.00
N ASP A 287 10.46 -1.69 14.29
CA ASP A 287 9.53 -0.61 14.54
C ASP A 287 8.75 -0.31 13.24
N SER A 288 7.43 -0.22 13.37
CA SER A 288 6.52 -0.11 12.23
C SER A 288 5.64 1.11 12.38
N HIS A 289 5.44 1.80 11.26
CA HIS A 289 4.51 2.91 11.10
C HIS A 289 3.33 2.53 10.18
N GLY A 290 3.13 1.25 9.87
CA GLY A 290 1.94 0.74 9.18
C GLY A 290 0.92 0.07 10.12
N ASN A 291 -0.11 -0.60 9.58
CA ASN A 291 -1.05 -1.44 10.33
C ASN A 291 -0.61 -2.92 10.40
N PHE A 292 0.69 -3.15 10.49
CA PHE A 292 1.31 -4.47 10.53
C PHE A 292 2.67 -4.38 11.22
N VAL A 293 3.27 -5.52 11.54
CA VAL A 293 4.65 -5.64 12.01
C VAL A 293 5.39 -6.69 11.20
N LEU A 294 6.71 -6.53 11.05
CA LEU A 294 7.59 -7.56 10.49
C LEU A 294 8.37 -8.20 11.64
N ALA A 295 8.16 -9.50 11.84
CA ALA A 295 8.68 -10.22 12.99
C ALA A 295 9.50 -11.44 12.52
N THR A 296 10.71 -11.57 13.06
CA THR A 296 11.56 -12.76 12.90
C THR A 296 11.42 -13.63 14.15
N PRO A 297 11.00 -14.91 14.03
CA PRO A 297 10.89 -15.83 15.15
C PRO A 297 12.26 -16.16 15.76
N PRO A 298 12.32 -16.56 17.05
CA PRO A 298 13.59 -16.84 17.74
C PRO A 298 14.34 -18.09 17.23
N GLN A 299 13.64 -19.04 16.63
CA GLN A 299 14.25 -20.19 15.95
C GLN A 299 14.05 -20.06 14.43
N PRO A 300 15.04 -20.49 13.61
CA PRO A 300 14.99 -20.33 12.16
C PRO A 300 13.99 -21.30 11.53
N ASN A 301 12.70 -20.95 11.47
CA ASN A 301 11.72 -21.58 10.59
C ASN A 301 10.41 -20.78 10.46
N ALA A 302 10.47 -19.58 9.87
CA ALA A 302 9.26 -18.75 9.67
C ALA A 302 8.19 -19.46 8.82
N GLU A 303 8.59 -20.31 7.86
CA GLU A 303 7.67 -21.11 7.05
C GLU A 303 6.87 -22.12 7.90
N GLN A 304 7.54 -22.92 8.73
CA GLN A 304 6.88 -23.83 9.65
C GLN A 304 6.02 -23.06 10.67
N LEU A 305 6.55 -21.94 11.15
CA LEU A 305 5.86 -20.83 11.82
C LEU A 305 4.44 -20.62 11.29
N TYR A 306 4.44 -20.15 10.05
CA TYR A 306 3.27 -19.79 9.27
C TYR A 306 2.34 -20.98 9.04
N LEU A 307 2.87 -22.16 8.69
CA LEU A 307 2.06 -23.35 8.43
C LEU A 307 1.31 -23.82 9.70
N ALA A 308 1.98 -23.82 10.85
CA ALA A 308 1.36 -24.21 12.12
C ALA A 308 0.29 -23.22 12.60
N LEU A 309 0.49 -21.91 12.37
CA LEU A 309 -0.54 -20.89 12.62
C LEU A 309 -1.75 -21.09 11.71
N LYS A 310 -1.49 -21.39 10.42
CA LYS A 310 -2.54 -21.65 9.44
C LYS A 310 -3.39 -22.86 9.81
N GLU A 311 -2.78 -23.94 10.32
CA GLU A 311 -3.49 -25.11 10.84
C GLU A 311 -4.42 -24.77 12.02
N GLN A 312 -4.10 -23.72 12.79
CA GLN A 312 -4.95 -23.18 13.86
C GLN A 312 -5.95 -22.11 13.38
N GLY A 313 -6.10 -21.91 12.07
CA GLY A 313 -7.01 -20.92 11.50
C GLY A 313 -6.54 -19.47 11.66
N ILE A 314 -5.24 -19.24 11.86
CA ILE A 314 -4.64 -17.90 11.97
C ILE A 314 -3.75 -17.66 10.75
N LEU A 315 -4.19 -16.75 9.88
CA LEU A 315 -3.51 -16.48 8.61
C LEU A 315 -2.67 -15.21 8.71
N VAL A 316 -1.35 -15.38 8.75
CA VAL A 316 -0.36 -14.29 8.63
C VAL A 316 0.30 -14.32 7.25
N ARG A 317 1.20 -13.39 6.93
CA ARG A 317 1.92 -13.39 5.64
C ARG A 317 3.35 -13.87 5.80
N TYR A 318 3.66 -14.99 5.15
CA TYR A 318 5.02 -15.45 4.87
C TYR A 318 5.42 -15.07 3.44
N PHE A 319 6.70 -14.75 3.24
CA PHE A 319 7.27 -14.46 1.93
C PHE A 319 8.41 -15.45 1.66
N LYS A 320 8.24 -16.32 0.67
CA LYS A 320 9.31 -17.18 0.18
C LYS A 320 10.23 -16.41 -0.77
N GLN A 321 10.94 -15.41 -0.23
CA GLN A 321 11.78 -14.48 -0.96
C GLN A 321 13.04 -14.15 -0.15
N PRO A 322 14.20 -13.92 -0.79
CA PRO A 322 15.41 -13.52 -0.08
C PRO A 322 15.16 -12.34 0.85
N ARG A 323 15.77 -12.37 2.04
CA ARG A 323 15.67 -11.35 3.11
C ARG A 323 14.34 -11.28 3.85
N LEU A 324 13.34 -12.09 3.45
CA LEU A 324 12.02 -12.16 4.09
C LEU A 324 11.60 -13.60 4.45
N ASP A 325 12.35 -14.61 4.01
CA ASP A 325 12.10 -16.04 4.22
C ASP A 325 12.34 -16.51 5.66
N ASP A 326 12.95 -15.66 6.48
CA ASP A 326 13.05 -15.83 7.93
C ASP A 326 12.05 -14.95 8.70
N LYS A 327 11.06 -14.35 8.03
CA LYS A 327 10.14 -13.37 8.65
C LYS A 327 8.67 -13.66 8.38
N LEU A 328 7.85 -13.16 9.29
CA LEU A 328 6.40 -13.08 9.15
C LEU A 328 5.96 -11.62 9.19
N ARG A 329 5.17 -11.20 8.21
CA ARG A 329 4.41 -9.96 8.32
C ARG A 329 3.05 -10.28 8.93
N ILE A 330 2.78 -9.65 10.06
CA ILE A 330 1.56 -9.84 10.85
C ILE A 330 0.77 -8.54 10.78
N SER A 331 -0.42 -8.59 10.19
CA SER A 331 -1.36 -7.45 10.22
C SER A 331 -1.87 -7.27 11.64
N VAL A 332 -2.11 -6.02 12.06
CA VAL A 332 -2.68 -5.71 13.37
C VAL A 332 -4.19 -5.90 13.30
N GLY A 333 -4.71 -6.87 14.05
CA GLY A 333 -6.14 -7.16 14.17
C GLY A 333 -6.82 -6.40 15.30
N THR A 334 -8.03 -6.83 15.68
CA THR A 334 -8.65 -6.44 16.96
C THR A 334 -7.82 -6.94 18.14
N GLU A 335 -8.08 -6.42 19.34
CA GLU A 335 -7.41 -6.88 20.57
C GLU A 335 -7.57 -8.40 20.77
N GLU A 336 -8.77 -8.93 20.51
CA GLU A 336 -9.08 -10.36 20.64
C GLU A 336 -8.32 -11.22 19.61
N GLN A 337 -8.24 -10.74 18.37
CA GLN A 337 -7.48 -11.41 17.31
C GLN A 337 -5.98 -11.44 17.63
N ASN A 338 -5.44 -10.30 18.09
CA ASN A 338 -4.04 -10.19 18.49
C ASN A 338 -3.73 -11.07 19.71
N HIS A 339 -4.62 -11.11 20.70
CA HIS A 339 -4.48 -11.98 21.87
C HIS A 339 -4.50 -13.46 21.48
N SER A 340 -5.42 -13.85 20.59
CA SER A 340 -5.50 -15.22 20.08
C SER A 340 -4.24 -15.63 19.31
N LEU A 341 -3.68 -14.71 18.51
CA LEU A 341 -2.39 -14.90 17.86
C LEU A 341 -1.27 -15.10 18.88
N ILE A 342 -1.14 -14.23 19.88
CA ILE A 342 -0.09 -14.34 20.91
C ILE A 342 -0.20 -15.65 21.70
N ALA A 343 -1.42 -16.07 22.06
CA ALA A 343 -1.65 -17.34 22.74
C ALA A 343 -1.23 -18.54 21.86
N ALA A 344 -1.53 -18.51 20.55
CA ALA A 344 -1.09 -19.53 19.61
C ALA A 344 0.44 -19.56 19.44
N LEU A 345 1.06 -18.39 19.25
CA LEU A 345 2.51 -18.24 19.17
C LEU A 345 3.20 -18.78 20.42
N THR A 346 2.72 -18.44 21.61
CA THR A 346 3.26 -18.92 22.88
C THR A 346 3.32 -20.45 22.92
N ARG A 347 2.21 -21.13 22.56
CA ARG A 347 2.19 -22.61 22.51
C ARG A 347 3.17 -23.17 21.48
N LEU A 348 3.22 -22.57 20.29
CA LEU A 348 4.05 -23.05 19.18
C LEU A 348 5.55 -22.83 19.42
N THR A 349 5.94 -21.71 20.02
CA THR A 349 7.36 -21.41 20.33
C THR A 349 7.90 -22.12 21.56
N HIS A 350 7.04 -22.73 22.39
CA HIS A 350 7.45 -23.62 23.48
C HIS A 350 7.50 -25.10 23.06
N ALA A 351 6.81 -25.46 21.97
CA ALA A 351 6.76 -26.82 21.44
C ALA A 351 7.83 -27.11 20.37
N LEU A 352 8.37 -26.05 19.75
CA LEU A 352 9.53 -26.04 18.85
C LEU A 352 10.78 -25.65 19.65
#